data_AF-A0ABD4TRR3-F1
#
_entry.id   AF-A0ABD4TRR3-F1
#
_cell.length_a   1.000
_cell.length_b   1.000
_cell.length_c   1.000
_cell.angle_alpha   90.00
_cell.angle_beta   90.00
_cell.angle_gamma   90.00
#
_symmetry.space_group_name_H-M   'P 1'
#
loop_
_entity.id
_entity.type
_entity.pdbx_description
1 polymer ?
#
loop_
_entity_poly.entity_id
_entity_poly.type
_entity_poly.pdbx_seq_one_letter_code
_entity_poly.pdbx_strand_id
1 'polypeptide(L)' 'MGGIPASMGVLGLFVLAGVLAGGLWSTYQRGLRVPTAVLALATALALAFAIMAMMEVM' A
#
# COMPACT_ATOMS: atom_id res chain seq x y z
N MET A 1 -10.53 20.67 1.81
CA MET A 1 -10.69 20.92 0.37
C MET A 1 -9.55 20.27 -0.38
N GLY A 2 -9.64 18.97 -0.67
CA GLY A 2 -8.66 18.29 -1.52
C GLY A 2 -8.82 18.71 -2.97
N GLY A 3 -7.83 19.42 -3.52
CA GLY A 3 -7.74 19.63 -4.97
C GLY A 3 -7.39 18.32 -5.69
N ILE A 4 -7.53 18.30 -7.02
CA ILE A 4 -7.09 17.21 -7.91
C ILE A 4 -5.71 16.62 -7.53
N PRO A 5 -4.66 17.42 -7.20
CA PRO A 5 -3.36 16.83 -6.81
C PRO A 5 -3.42 15.98 -5.53
N ALA A 6 -4.27 16.32 -4.56
CA ALA A 6 -4.39 15.56 -3.32
C ALA A 6 -5.08 14.21 -3.55
N SER A 7 -6.14 14.18 -4.37
CA SER A 7 -6.82 12.93 -4.75
C SER A 7 -5.95 12.02 -5.62
N MET A 8 -5.09 12.58 -6.49
CA MET A 8 -4.10 11.77 -7.23
C MET A 8 -3.05 11.15 -6.29
N GLY A 9 -2.64 11.86 -5.23
CA GLY A 9 -1.74 11.33 -4.20
C GLY A 9 -2.33 10.12 -3.47
N VAL A 10 -3.61 10.20 -3.07
CA VAL A 10 -4.32 9.09 -2.41
C VAL A 10 -4.42 7.87 -3.34
N LEU A 11 -4.79 8.08 -4.61
CA LEU A 11 -4.83 7.00 -5.60
C LEU A 11 -3.46 6.34 -5.80
N GLY A 12 -2.38 7.13 -5.84
CA GLY A 12 -1.01 6.62 -5.91
C GLY A 12 -0.64 5.71 -4.73
N LEU A 13 -1.04 6.07 -3.51
CA LEU A 13 -0.82 5.25 -2.32
C LEU A 13 -1.59 3.92 -2.37
N PHE A 14 -2.83 3.92 -2.86
CA PHE A 14 -3.60 2.69 -3.07
C PHE A 14 -2.98 1.78 -4.13
N VAL A 15 -2.49 2.34 -5.24
CA VAL A 15 -1.78 1.57 -6.27
C VAL A 15 -0.51 0.96 -5.70
N LEU A 16 0.28 1.74 -4.94
CA LEU A 16 1.49 1.25 -4.28
C LEU A 16 1.18 0.09 -3.33
N ALA A 17 0.14 0.23 -2.50
CA ALA A 17 -0.30 -0.84 -1.59
C ALA A 17 -0.71 -2.11 -2.37
N GLY A 18 -1.41 -1.97 -3.50
CA GLY A 18 -1.77 -3.09 -4.37
C GLY A 18 -0.56 -3.80 -4.99
N VAL A 19 0.43 -3.04 -5.47
CA VAL A 19 1.68 -3.60 -6.02
C VAL A 19 2.47 -4.35 -4.94
N LEU A 20 2.58 -3.79 -3.74
CA LEU A 20 3.23 -4.43 -2.59
C LEU A 20 2.51 -5.74 -2.21
N ALA A 21 1.18 -5.75 -2.21
CA ALA A 21 0.38 -6.96 -1.97
C ALA A 21 0.63 -8.04 -3.05
N GLY A 22 0.77 -7.65 -4.32
CA GLY A 22 1.16 -8.57 -5.39
C GLY A 22 2.57 -9.14 -5.21
N GLY A 23 3.52 -8.31 -4.78
CA GLY A 23 4.87 -8.75 -4.40
C GLY A 23 4.85 -9.74 -3.24
N LEU A 24 3.99 -9.49 -2.24
CA LEU A 24 3.84 -10.32 -1.05
C LEU A 24 3.35 -11.71 -1.43
N TRP A 25 2.35 -11.77 -2.30
CA TRP A 25 1.82 -13.02 -2.83
C TRP A 25 2.89 -13.81 -3.59
N SER A 26 3.71 -13.13 -4.40
CA SER A 26 4.83 -13.74 -5.12
C SER A 26 5.89 -14.34 -4.18
N THR A 27 6.30 -13.61 -3.13
CA THR A 27 7.27 -14.12 -2.16
C THR A 27 6.70 -15.24 -1.28
N TYR A 28 5.40 -15.18 -0.98
CA TYR A 28 4.69 -16.23 -0.26
C TYR A 28 4.67 -17.54 -1.04
N GLN A 29 4.33 -17.50 -2.33
CA GLN A 29 4.36 -18.69 -3.20
C GLN A 29 5.76 -19.29 -3.34
N ARG A 30 6.80 -18.46 -3.33
CA ARG A 30 8.20 -18.91 -3.37
C ARG A 30 8.67 -19.53 -2.04
N GLY A 31 7.83 -19.57 -1.01
CA GLY A 31 8.17 -20.12 0.31
C GLY A 31 9.16 -19.27 1.11
N LEU A 32 9.42 -18.02 0.69
CA LEU A 32 10.42 -17.16 1.31
C LEU A 32 9.83 -16.46 2.55
N ARG A 33 10.12 -16.98 3.74
CA ARG A 33 9.49 -16.52 4.99
C ARG A 33 9.84 -15.07 5.38
N VAL A 34 11.14 -14.75 5.44
CA VAL A 34 11.63 -13.43 5.87
C VAL A 34 11.17 -12.30 4.95
N PRO A 35 11.38 -12.34 3.62
CA PRO A 35 10.96 -11.23 2.76
C PRO A 35 9.43 -11.11 2.70
N THR A 36 8.68 -12.21 2.81
CA THR A 36 7.22 -12.18 2.91
C THR A 36 6.76 -11.44 4.16
N ALA A 37 7.37 -11.70 5.33
CA ALA A 37 7.03 -10.98 6.55
C ALA A 37 7.30 -9.47 6.44
N VAL A 38 8.45 -9.10 5.85
CA VAL A 38 8.81 -7.69 5.61
C VAL A 38 7.85 -7.03 4.63
N LEU A 39 7.53 -7.69 3.51
CA LEU A 39 6.58 -7.16 2.54
C LEU A 39 5.17 -7.05 3.12
N ALA A 40 4.76 -7.97 3.99
CA ALA A 40 3.45 -7.92 4.62
C ALA A 40 3.33 -6.67 5.50
N LEU A 41 4.35 -6.39 6.30
CA LEU A 41 4.44 -5.18 7.12
C LEU A 41 4.45 -3.91 6.25
N ALA A 42 5.26 -3.87 5.19
CA ALA A 42 5.30 -2.74 4.27
C ALA A 42 3.95 -2.50 3.57
N THR A 43 3.28 -3.58 3.12
CA THR A 43 1.95 -3.51 2.50
C THR A 43 0.91 -2.97 3.48
N ALA A 44 0.91 -3.46 4.73
CA ALA A 44 -0.01 -3.01 5.76
C ALA A 44 0.17 -1.52 6.10
N LEU A 45 1.42 -1.06 6.23
CA LEU A 45 1.73 0.34 6.48
C LEU A 45 1.31 1.22 5.31
N ALA A 46 1.62 0.83 4.07
CA ALA A 46 1.22 1.56 2.87
C ALA A 46 -0.31 1.72 2.77
N LEU A 47 -1.06 0.65 3.08
CA LEU A 47 -2.51 0.69 3.12
C LEU A 47 -3.04 1.61 4.23
N ALA A 48 -2.46 1.54 5.44
CA ALA A 48 -2.84 2.42 6.54
C ALA A 48 -2.62 3.90 6.20
N PHE A 49 -1.48 4.24 5.59
CA PHE A 49 -1.22 5.59 5.11
C PHE A 49 -2.20 6.02 4.00
N ALA A 50 -2.53 5.12 3.07
CA ALA A 50 -3.52 5.41 2.03
C ALA A 50 -4.90 5.76 2.63
N ILE A 51 -5.31 5.03 3.67
CA ILE A 51 -6.58 5.27 4.37
C ILE A 51 -6.55 6.60 5.15
N MET A 52 -5.46 6.88 5.88
CA MET A 52 -5.32 8.16 6.59
C MET A 52 -5.33 9.35 5.62
N ALA A 53 -4.59 9.24 4.51
CA ALA A 53 -4.55 10.28 3.47
C ALA A 53 -5.93 10.47 2.81
N MET A 54 -6.68 9.38 2.59
CA MET A 54 -8.06 9.47 2.10
C MET A 54 -8.97 10.21 3.07
N MET A 55 -8.85 9.93 4.38
CA MET A 55 -9.63 10.61 5.43
C MET A 55 -9.30 12.10 5.55
N GLU A 56 -8.05 12.50 5.30
CA GLU A 56 -7.65 13.91 5.30
C GLU A 56 -8.19 14.69 4.09
N VAL A 57 -8.30 14.01 2.94
CA VAL A 57 -8.76 14.60 1.68
C VAL A 57 -10.29 14.78 1.61
N MET A 58 -11.03 13.85 2.23
CA MET A 58 -12.50 13.85 2.29
C MET A 58 -13.05 15.02 3.09
#